data_AF-A0A7C4WGQ2-F1
#
_entry.id   AF-A0A7C4WGQ2-F1
#
_cell.length_a   1.000
_cell.length_b   1.000
_cell.length_c   1.000
_cell.angle_alpha   90.00
_cell.angle_beta   90.00
_cell.angle_gamma   90.00
#
_symmetry.space_group_name_H-M   'P 1'
#
loop_
_entity.id
_entity.type
_entity.pdbx_description
1 polymer ?
#
loop_
_entity_poly.entity_id
_entity_poly.type
_entity_poly.pdbx_seq_one_letter_code
_entity_poly.pdbx_strand_id
1 'polypeptide(L)'
;MGEFDIEEFKKMFPNLYREIIQKKMCVRIDAQRDSEKRAEEAMNVLHGGLPGPVDYIRRCDTDEEAIKLVDYLESRGEVTKEEADRLKRQITEMGVRSFGPKKELGYYSKFIR
;
A
#
# COMPACT_ATOMS: atom_id res chain seq x y z
N MET A 1 14.47 -19.81 20.21
CA MET A 1 14.71 -19.73 18.75
C MET A 1 15.60 -20.92 18.43
N GLY A 2 15.05 -21.97 17.82
CA GLY A 2 15.79 -23.22 17.62
C GLY A 2 17.02 -22.97 16.74
N GLU A 3 18.18 -23.50 17.14
CA GLU A 3 19.35 -23.54 16.28
C GLU A 3 19.00 -24.36 15.04
N PHE A 4 18.85 -23.68 13.90
CA PHE A 4 18.69 -24.36 12.62
C PHE A 4 20.08 -24.79 12.13
N ASP A 5 20.30 -26.10 12.00
CA ASP A 5 21.50 -26.62 11.35
C ASP A 5 21.42 -26.36 9.83
N ILE A 6 22.35 -25.54 9.34
CA ILE A 6 22.44 -25.14 7.94
C ILE A 6 22.69 -26.36 7.04
N GLU A 7 23.43 -27.37 7.52
CA GLU A 7 23.70 -28.58 6.74
C GLU A 7 22.44 -29.45 6.60
N GLU A 8 21.63 -29.54 7.65
CA GLU A 8 20.33 -30.21 7.58
C GLU A 8 19.37 -29.48 6.62
N PHE A 9 19.31 -28.14 6.70
CA PHE A 9 18.49 -27.32 5.80
C PHE A 9 18.91 -27.46 4.33
N LYS A 10 20.22 -27.49 4.05
CA LYS A 10 20.77 -27.71 2.70
C LYS A 10 20.42 -29.09 2.16
N LYS A 11 20.39 -30.12 3.02
CA LYS A 11 20.00 -31.48 2.64
C LYS A 11 18.49 -31.56 2.34
N MET A 12 17.67 -30.90 3.16
CA MET A 12 16.21 -30.93 3.01
C MET A 12 15.70 -30.03 1.87
N PHE A 13 16.30 -28.86 1.66
CA PHE A 13 15.86 -27.85 0.70
C PHE A 13 17.00 -27.33 -0.19
N PRO A 14 17.64 -28.20 -1.00
CA PRO A 14 18.86 -27.86 -1.74
C PRO A 14 18.68 -26.72 -2.76
N ASN A 15 17.51 -26.62 -3.39
CA ASN A 15 17.21 -25.56 -4.35
C ASN A 15 16.95 -24.22 -3.66
N LEU A 16 16.15 -24.22 -2.59
CA LEU A 16 15.89 -23.02 -1.79
C LEU A 16 17.18 -22.49 -1.15
N TYR A 17 18.03 -23.38 -0.64
CA TYR A 17 19.35 -23.02 -0.14
C TYR A 17 20.20 -22.34 -1.23
N ARG A 18 20.23 -22.90 -2.45
CA ARG A 18 20.93 -22.27 -3.58
C ARG A 18 20.35 -20.92 -3.94
N GLU A 19 19.03 -20.77 -3.96
CA GLU A 19 18.36 -19.50 -4.26
C GLU A 19 18.71 -18.42 -3.24
N ILE A 20 18.68 -18.75 -1.94
CA ILE A 20 19.04 -17.85 -0.85
C ILE A 20 20.51 -17.44 -0.93
N ILE A 21 21.43 -18.40 -1.08
CA ILE A 21 22.88 -18.13 -1.13
C ILE A 21 23.26 -17.35 -2.40
N GLN A 22 22.69 -17.72 -3.54
CA GLN A 22 22.95 -17.06 -4.82
C GLN A 22 22.15 -15.76 -4.98
N LYS A 23 21.27 -15.44 -4.02
CA LYS A 23 20.33 -14.30 -4.06
C LYS A 23 19.54 -14.23 -5.37
N LYS A 24 19.18 -15.38 -5.93
CA LYS A 24 18.36 -15.47 -7.14
C LYS A 24 16.90 -15.31 -6.75
N MET A 25 16.11 -14.62 -7.58
CA MET A 25 14.68 -14.39 -7.36
C MET A 25 14.35 -13.67 -6.04
N CYS A 26 15.26 -12.83 -5.53
CA CYS A 26 15.00 -12.03 -4.34
C CYS A 26 14.19 -10.77 -4.67
N VAL A 27 13.21 -10.47 -3.81
CA VAL A 27 12.56 -9.15 -3.77
C VAL A 27 13.23 -8.35 -2.66
N ARG A 28 13.72 -7.15 -2.99
CA ARG A 28 14.30 -6.25 -2.00
C ARG A 28 13.17 -5.71 -1.11
N ILE A 29 13.25 -5.96 0.19
CA ILE A 29 12.34 -5.37 1.17
C ILE A 29 12.99 -4.05 1.60
N ASP A 30 12.49 -2.95 1.06
CA ASP A 30 13.02 -1.61 1.32
C ASP A 30 12.58 -1.04 2.68
N ALA A 31 11.48 -1.55 3.24
CA ALA A 31 11.02 -1.16 4.57
C ALA A 31 10.22 -2.29 5.23
N GLN A 32 10.45 -2.46 6.53
CA GLN A 32 9.61 -3.26 7.42
C GLN A 32 8.83 -2.29 8.29
N ARG A 33 7.50 -2.41 8.36
CA ARG A 33 6.63 -1.57 9.21
C ARG A 33 6.86 -1.94 10.68
N ASP A 34 7.89 -1.37 11.28
CA ASP A 34 8.20 -1.51 12.71
C ASP A 34 7.83 -0.26 13.52
N SER A 35 7.54 0.87 12.86
CA SER A 35 7.09 2.12 13.48
C SER A 35 6.38 3.04 12.47
N GLU A 36 5.45 3.87 12.96
CA GLU A 36 4.73 4.88 12.16
C GLU A 36 5.69 5.86 11.47
N LYS A 37 6.78 6.22 12.16
CA LYS A 37 7.79 7.17 11.66
C LYS A 37 8.58 6.65 10.46
N ARG A 38 8.95 5.35 10.46
CA ARG A 38 9.58 4.70 9.30
C ARG A 38 8.60 4.50 8.15
N ALA A 39 7.31 4.37 8.42
CA ALA A 39 6.28 4.32 7.38
C ALA A 39 6.18 5.68 6.66
N GLU A 40 6.19 6.81 7.39
CA GLU A 40 6.23 8.17 6.79
C GLU A 40 7.51 8.43 5.98
N GLU A 41 8.67 7.99 6.47
CA GLU A 41 9.93 8.14 5.74
C GLU A 41 9.97 7.28 4.47
N ALA A 42 9.53 6.02 4.53
CA ALA A 42 9.43 5.14 3.36
C ALA A 42 8.39 5.65 2.33
N MET A 43 7.32 6.31 2.80
CA MET A 43 6.33 6.99 1.95
C MET A 43 6.95 8.13 1.15
N ASN A 44 7.96 8.83 1.69
CA ASN A 44 8.67 9.91 0.99
C ASN A 44 9.74 9.42 0.01
N VAL A 45 10.34 8.24 0.24
CA VAL A 45 11.44 7.69 -0.59
C VAL A 45 10.93 7.06 -1.89
N LEU A 46 9.70 6.54 -1.92
CA LEU A 46 9.04 6.13 -3.16
C LEU A 46 8.62 7.40 -3.92
N HIS A 47 9.23 7.67 -5.08
CA HIS A 47 9.05 8.86 -5.93
C HIS A 47 7.61 9.21 -6.42
N GLY A 48 6.56 8.71 -5.77
CA GLY A 48 5.18 9.17 -5.89
C GLY A 48 4.29 8.87 -4.66
N GLY A 49 4.86 8.45 -3.52
CA GLY A 49 4.14 7.98 -2.34
C GLY A 49 3.37 6.67 -2.55
N LEU A 50 3.09 5.92 -1.48
CA LEU A 50 2.04 4.91 -1.57
C LEU A 50 0.69 5.64 -1.66
N PRO A 51 -0.28 5.11 -2.43
CA PRO A 51 -1.61 5.72 -2.52
C PRO A 51 -2.28 5.80 -1.14
N GLY A 52 -2.72 7.01 -0.78
CA GLY A 52 -3.54 7.27 0.40
C GLY A 52 -5.04 7.22 0.12
N PRO A 53 -5.89 7.47 1.13
CA PRO A 53 -7.36 7.47 1.00
C PRO A 53 -7.87 8.33 -0.16
N VAL A 54 -7.34 9.55 -0.31
CA VAL A 54 -7.71 10.47 -1.40
C VAL A 54 -7.33 9.90 -2.78
N ASP A 55 -6.22 9.17 -2.88
CA ASP A 55 -5.81 8.56 -4.15
C ASP A 55 -6.73 7.44 -4.59
N TYR A 56 -7.25 6.67 -3.63
CA TYR A 56 -8.26 5.66 -3.90
C TYR A 56 -9.59 6.32 -4.31
N ILE A 57 -10.02 7.37 -3.61
CA ILE A 57 -11.24 8.13 -3.96
C ILE A 57 -11.16 8.67 -5.40
N ARG A 58 -10.00 9.20 -5.80
CA ARG A 58 -9.77 9.72 -7.16
C ARG A 58 -9.80 8.65 -8.25
N ARG A 59 -9.82 7.36 -7.91
CA ARG A 59 -10.01 6.28 -8.88
C ARG A 59 -11.47 5.94 -9.13
N CYS A 60 -12.34 6.22 -8.15
CA CYS A 60 -13.77 5.96 -8.25
C CYS A 60 -14.39 6.75 -9.40
N ASP A 61 -15.37 6.12 -10.06
CA ASP A 61 -16.14 6.68 -11.15
C ASP A 61 -17.36 7.46 -10.66
N THR A 62 -18.01 6.98 -9.59
CA THR A 62 -19.22 7.60 -9.03
C THR A 62 -19.06 7.95 -7.56
N ASP A 63 -19.93 8.85 -7.10
CA ASP A 63 -20.00 9.26 -5.69
C ASP A 63 -20.40 8.09 -4.79
N GLU A 64 -21.26 7.17 -5.24
CA GLU A 64 -21.65 6.01 -4.44
C GLU A 64 -20.50 5.02 -4.25
N GLU A 65 -19.67 4.84 -5.28
CA GLU A 65 -18.45 4.03 -5.19
C GLU A 65 -17.48 4.64 -4.17
N ALA A 66 -17.28 5.97 -4.24
CA ALA A 66 -16.40 6.68 -3.32
C ALA A 66 -16.89 6.60 -1.86
N ILE A 67 -18.19 6.69 -1.60
CA ILE A 67 -18.76 6.53 -0.26
C ILE A 67 -18.51 5.12 0.28
N LYS A 68 -18.77 4.08 -0.52
CA LYS A 68 -18.51 2.68 -0.13
C LYS A 68 -17.04 2.42 0.16
N LEU A 69 -16.15 3.02 -0.64
CA LEU A 69 -14.71 2.97 -0.41
C LEU A 69 -14.35 3.62 0.94
N VAL A 70 -14.90 4.79 1.26
CA VAL A 70 -14.65 5.46 2.54
C VAL A 70 -15.13 4.60 3.71
N ASP A 71 -16.32 4.00 3.63
CA ASP A 71 -16.83 3.10 4.67
C ASP A 71 -15.93 1.86 4.84
N TYR A 72 -15.41 1.32 3.74
CA TYR A 72 -14.46 0.22 3.77
C TYR A 72 -13.15 0.62 4.48
N LEU A 73 -12.58 1.78 4.13
CA LEU A 73 -11.36 2.29 4.77
C LEU A 73 -11.56 2.58 6.26
N GLU A 74 -12.71 3.12 6.65
CA GLU A 74 -13.10 3.33 8.05
C GLU A 74 -13.18 1.99 8.81
N SER A 75 -13.83 0.97 8.23
CA SER A 75 -13.96 -0.36 8.85
C SER A 75 -12.61 -1.05 9.09
N ARG A 76 -11.59 -0.70 8.30
CA ARG A 76 -10.23 -1.21 8.39
C ARG A 76 -9.34 -0.40 9.34
N GLY A 77 -9.85 0.73 9.85
CA GLY A 77 -9.08 1.67 10.66
C GLY A 77 -8.01 2.45 9.87
N GLU A 78 -8.11 2.46 8.53
CA GLU A 78 -7.18 3.23 7.68
C GLU A 78 -7.56 4.72 7.62
N VAL A 79 -8.81 5.03 7.97
CA VAL A 79 -9.34 6.40 8.07
C VAL A 79 -10.10 6.50 9.39
N THR A 80 -9.88 7.58 10.14
CA THR A 80 -10.62 7.84 11.39
C THR A 80 -12.08 8.15 11.09
N LYS A 81 -12.99 7.93 12.07
CA LYS A 81 -14.41 8.25 11.88
C LYS A 81 -14.64 9.72 11.50
N GLU A 82 -13.94 10.63 12.18
CA GLU A 82 -14.03 12.07 11.90
C GLU A 82 -13.57 12.40 10.48
N GLU A 83 -12.55 11.71 9.98
CA GLU A 83 -12.06 11.88 8.62
C GLU A 83 -12.99 11.26 7.59
N ALA A 84 -13.52 10.06 7.84
CA ALA A 84 -14.51 9.40 7.00
C ALA A 84 -15.76 10.27 6.83
N ASP A 85 -16.26 10.88 7.92
CA ASP A 85 -17.39 11.80 7.88
C ASP A 85 -17.10 13.05 7.04
N ARG A 86 -15.88 13.61 7.14
CA ARG A 86 -15.45 14.75 6.29
C ARG A 86 -15.41 14.37 4.81
N LEU A 87 -14.81 13.21 4.50
CA LEU A 87 -14.71 12.72 3.12
C LEU A 87 -16.10 12.47 2.53
N LYS A 88 -16.99 11.80 3.26
CA LYS A 88 -18.38 11.54 2.86
C LYS A 88 -19.14 12.83 2.57
N ARG A 89 -19.04 13.84 3.46
CA ARG A 89 -19.67 15.16 3.23
C ARG A 89 -19.16 15.82 1.96
N GLN A 90 -17.85 15.86 1.76
CA GLN A 90 -17.26 16.44 0.56
C GLN A 90 -17.72 15.73 -0.73
N ILE A 91 -17.83 14.39 -0.71
CA ILE A 91 -18.37 13.62 -1.84
C ILE A 91 -19.83 13.99 -2.09
N THR A 92 -20.67 14.05 -1.05
CA THR A 92 -22.10 14.36 -1.20
C THR A 92 -22.35 15.80 -1.66
N GLU A 93 -21.56 16.77 -1.19
CA GLU A 93 -21.78 18.18 -1.48
C GLU A 93 -21.12 18.64 -2.79
N MET A 94 -19.93 18.10 -3.12
CA MET A 94 -19.10 18.59 -4.23
C MET A 94 -18.77 17.52 -5.28
N GLY A 95 -19.17 16.27 -5.05
CA GLY A 95 -18.86 15.13 -5.91
C GLY A 95 -17.42 14.63 -5.76
N VAL A 96 -17.17 13.41 -6.25
CA VAL A 96 -15.88 12.70 -6.20
C VAL A 96 -14.76 13.47 -6.91
N ARG A 97 -15.09 14.32 -7.89
CA ARG A 97 -14.12 15.13 -8.63
C ARG A 97 -13.64 16.37 -7.87
N SER A 98 -14.23 16.69 -6.72
CA SER A 98 -13.69 17.71 -5.80
C SER A 98 -12.31 17.34 -5.24
N PHE A 99 -11.96 16.05 -5.23
CA PHE A 99 -10.64 15.56 -4.83
C PHE A 99 -9.58 15.65 -5.94
N GLY A 100 -9.96 16.12 -7.14
CA GLY A 100 -9.08 16.30 -8.29
C GLY A 100 -9.37 15.35 -9.45
N PRO A 101 -8.55 15.40 -10.52
CA PRO A 101 -8.79 14.62 -11.73
C PRO A 101 -8.63 13.12 -11.48
N LYS A 102 -9.37 12.32 -12.25
CA LYS A 102 -9.40 10.86 -12.15
C LYS A 102 -7.99 10.28 -12.32
N LYS A 103 -7.61 9.36 -11.43
CA LYS A 103 -6.37 8.58 -11.56
C LYS A 103 -6.64 7.33 -12.38
N GLU A 104 -6.19 7.33 -13.62
CA GLU A 104 -6.35 6.19 -14.54
C GLU A 104 -5.55 4.96 -14.13
N LEU A 105 -5.94 3.81 -14.69
CA LEU A 105 -5.12 2.59 -14.61
C LEU A 105 -3.70 2.86 -15.11
N GLY A 106 -2.70 2.37 -14.37
CA GLY A 106 -1.29 2.63 -14.66
C GLY A 106 -0.76 4.01 -14.22
N TYR A 107 -1.54 4.79 -13.46
CA TYR A 107 -1.09 6.11 -12.96
C TYR A 107 0.28 6.06 -12.28
N TYR A 108 0.51 5.08 -11.40
CA TYR A 108 1.77 4.95 -10.66
C TYR A 108 2.91 4.32 -11.46
N SER A 109 2.59 3.56 -12.51
CA SER A 109 3.59 2.93 -13.38
C SER A 109 4.48 3.95 -14.09
N LYS A 110 4.03 5.22 -14.20
CA LYS A 110 4.82 6.32 -14.75
C LYS A 110 5.99 6.75 -13.87
N PHE A 111 5.93 6.43 -12.58
CA PHE A 111 6.92 6.84 -11.57
C PHE A 111 7.88 5.72 -11.17
N ILE A 112 7.61 4.49 -11.63
CA ILE A 112 8.50 3.35 -11.47
C ILE A 112 9.44 3.35 -12.66
N ARG A 113 10.70 3.74 -12.44
CA ARG A 113 11.75 3.83 -13.46
C ARG A 113 12.67 2.61 -13.40
#